data_AF-A0A7Y6AB74-F1
#
_entry.id   AF-A0A7Y6AB74-F1
#
_cell.length_a   1.000
_cell.length_b   1.000
_cell.length_c   1.000
_cell.angle_alpha   90.00
_cell.angle_beta   90.00
_cell.angle_gamma   90.00
#
_symmetry.space_group_name_H-M   'P 1'
#
loop_
_entity.id
_entity.type
_entity.pdbx_description
1 polymer ?
#
loop_
_entity_poly.entity_id
_entity_poly.type
_entity_poly.pdbx_seq_one_letter_code
_entity_poly.pdbx_strand_id
1 'polypeptide(L)'
;MRKVSRGRAFTVANLLAAATVATGVASTASSAHAETAAPAAAARADCKGIGTSFTDRMLPGQCLQNGGYRFEMQYDGNLVLYSGGRACWASGTDGTDGVYAEYSGDWQLDSPFFTLESPFGELRKYRGKYTGLHKTGNVSLNGSGEVWIAYGKFVNC
;
A
#
# COMPACT_ATOMS: atom_id res chain seq x y z
N MET A 1 -49.76 95.39 -8.11
CA MET A 1 -49.78 93.98 -7.67
C MET A 1 -48.34 93.46 -7.66
N ARG A 2 -47.92 92.65 -6.68
CA ARG A 2 -46.48 92.39 -6.39
C ARG A 2 -45.97 91.03 -6.94
N LYS A 3 -44.67 90.98 -7.28
CA LYS A 3 -43.89 89.79 -7.71
C LYS A 3 -43.02 89.25 -6.54
N VAL A 4 -42.10 88.31 -6.86
CA VAL A 4 -40.90 87.87 -6.10
C VAL A 4 -41.16 86.70 -5.11
N SER A 5 -40.19 85.84 -4.73
CA SER A 5 -39.38 84.84 -5.48
C SER A 5 -38.45 84.07 -4.51
N ARG A 6 -38.11 82.79 -4.79
CA ARG A 6 -37.09 81.96 -4.06
C ARG A 6 -37.47 81.68 -2.58
N GLY A 7 -36.93 80.70 -1.85
CA GLY A 7 -36.02 79.58 -2.16
C GLY A 7 -35.26 79.09 -0.91
N ARG A 8 -34.73 77.84 -0.91
CA ARG A 8 -34.04 77.09 0.20
C ARG A 8 -34.96 76.38 1.23
N ALA A 9 -34.48 75.44 2.08
CA ALA A 9 -33.72 74.17 1.88
C ALA A 9 -33.31 73.53 3.25
N PHE A 10 -33.01 72.22 3.25
CA PHE A 10 -32.46 71.39 4.38
C PHE A 10 -33.43 71.15 5.57
N THR A 11 -33.24 70.15 6.45
CA THR A 11 -32.08 69.30 6.84
C THR A 11 -32.55 67.84 7.15
N VAL A 12 -31.80 66.77 6.81
CA VAL A 12 -30.96 65.89 7.70
C VAL A 12 -31.75 65.25 8.88
N ALA A 13 -31.77 63.92 9.12
CA ALA A 13 -30.66 62.96 9.36
C ALA A 13 -31.14 61.48 9.23
N ASN A 14 -30.39 60.36 9.41
CA ASN A 14 -28.98 60.09 9.77
C ASN A 14 -28.59 58.60 9.48
N LEU A 15 -27.28 58.31 9.25
CA LEU A 15 -26.45 57.09 9.59
C LEU A 15 -27.00 55.64 9.39
N LEU A 16 -26.24 54.53 9.22
CA LEU A 16 -24.86 54.09 8.86
C LEU A 16 -24.97 52.53 8.66
N ALA A 17 -24.12 51.67 8.07
CA ALA A 17 -22.78 51.63 7.44
C ALA A 17 -22.87 50.65 6.22
N ALA A 18 -21.96 50.47 5.24
CA ALA A 18 -20.50 50.47 5.09
C ALA A 18 -19.76 49.15 5.45
N ALA A 19 -19.59 48.25 4.45
CA ALA A 19 -18.57 47.18 4.34
C ALA A 19 -18.52 46.65 2.88
N THR A 20 -17.64 47.13 2.00
CA THR A 20 -16.28 46.61 1.68
C THR A 20 -16.21 45.26 0.95
N VAL A 21 -16.00 45.35 -0.38
CA VAL A 21 -15.32 44.45 -1.34
C VAL A 21 -14.95 43.01 -0.91
N ALA A 22 -15.34 42.05 -1.75
CA ALA A 22 -14.60 40.80 -1.94
C ALA A 22 -14.54 40.43 -3.45
N THR A 23 -13.39 40.57 -4.09
CA THR A 23 -13.13 40.04 -5.45
C THR A 23 -12.71 38.58 -5.35
N GLY A 24 -13.60 37.65 -5.69
CA GLY A 24 -13.31 36.22 -5.72
C GLY A 24 -13.51 35.64 -7.12
N VAL A 25 -12.43 35.42 -7.86
CA VAL A 25 -12.48 34.58 -9.06
C VAL A 25 -12.55 33.13 -8.59
N ALA A 26 -13.64 32.44 -8.89
CA ALA A 26 -13.84 31.05 -8.50
C ALA A 26 -12.98 30.10 -9.35
N SER A 27 -11.69 30.02 -9.04
CA SER A 27 -10.80 28.99 -9.56
C SER A 27 -11.28 27.62 -9.09
N THR A 28 -12.06 26.93 -9.91
CA THR A 28 -12.41 25.52 -9.71
C THR A 28 -11.15 24.67 -9.85
N ALA A 29 -10.41 24.51 -8.75
CA ALA A 29 -9.25 23.64 -8.69
C ALA A 29 -9.69 22.21 -9.01
N SER A 30 -9.30 21.72 -10.19
CA SER A 30 -9.55 20.33 -10.60
C SER A 30 -8.59 19.40 -9.88
N SER A 31 -8.67 19.33 -8.54
CA SER A 31 -8.01 18.31 -7.72
C SER A 31 -8.75 16.97 -7.82
N ALA A 32 -9.07 16.57 -9.05
CA ALA A 32 -9.36 15.21 -9.40
C ALA A 32 -8.05 14.42 -9.34
N HIS A 33 -7.56 14.20 -8.12
CA HIS A 33 -6.78 13.01 -7.84
C HIS A 33 -7.74 11.82 -8.00
N ALA A 34 -7.93 11.43 -9.26
CA ALA A 34 -8.21 10.06 -9.59
C ALA A 34 -7.02 9.26 -9.07
N GLU A 35 -7.13 8.82 -7.81
CA GLU A 35 -6.40 7.66 -7.32
C GLU A 35 -6.85 6.49 -8.18
N THR A 36 -6.22 6.41 -9.35
CA THR A 36 -6.22 5.25 -10.22
C THR A 36 -5.46 4.22 -9.41
N ALA A 37 -6.18 3.54 -8.51
CA ALA A 37 -5.67 2.40 -7.78
C ALA A 37 -4.99 1.52 -8.81
N ALA A 38 -3.66 1.40 -8.70
CA ALA A 38 -2.87 0.77 -9.75
C ALA A 38 -3.47 -0.63 -9.98
N PRO A 39 -3.70 -1.04 -11.25
CA PRO A 39 -4.18 -2.39 -11.49
C PRO A 39 -3.14 -3.33 -10.90
N ALA A 40 -3.48 -3.99 -9.78
CA ALA A 40 -2.54 -4.83 -9.01
C ALA A 40 -1.86 -5.78 -9.99
N ALA A 41 -0.55 -5.55 -10.21
CA ALA A 41 0.05 -5.73 -11.53
C ALA A 41 -0.28 -7.10 -12.11
N ALA A 42 -1.02 -7.11 -13.22
CA ALA A 42 -1.68 -8.31 -13.72
C ALA A 42 -0.68 -9.45 -13.84
N ALA A 43 -0.88 -10.47 -12.99
CA ALA A 43 0.08 -11.51 -12.65
C ALA A 43 0.90 -11.95 -13.87
N ARG A 44 2.15 -11.48 -14.00
CA ARG A 44 3.04 -11.90 -15.10
C ARG A 44 3.10 -13.42 -15.06
N ALA A 45 2.80 -14.11 -16.15
CA ALA A 45 2.82 -15.58 -16.16
C ALA A 45 4.18 -16.11 -15.68
N ASP A 46 5.25 -15.42 -16.08
CA ASP A 46 6.63 -15.85 -16.04
C ASP A 46 7.41 -15.27 -14.84
N CYS A 47 6.86 -15.38 -13.63
CA CYS A 47 7.69 -15.26 -12.44
C CYS A 47 8.68 -16.45 -12.40
N LYS A 48 9.93 -16.20 -12.00
CA LYS A 48 10.94 -17.25 -11.90
C LYS A 48 10.59 -18.17 -10.72
N GLY A 49 10.00 -19.32 -11.03
CA GLY A 49 9.77 -20.39 -10.06
C GLY A 49 11.08 -20.83 -9.39
N ILE A 50 11.13 -20.80 -8.06
CA ILE A 50 12.25 -21.31 -7.25
C ILE A 50 11.91 -22.59 -6.48
N GLY A 51 10.72 -23.16 -6.72
CA GLY A 51 10.23 -24.40 -6.11
C GLY A 51 8.99 -24.16 -5.24
N THR A 52 8.84 -24.95 -4.19
CA THR A 52 7.75 -24.84 -3.19
C THR A 52 8.18 -24.19 -1.88
N SER A 53 9.46 -23.87 -1.70
CA SER A 53 9.99 -23.24 -0.48
C SER A 53 11.32 -22.49 -0.70
N PHE A 54 11.67 -21.58 0.20
CA PHE A 54 13.00 -20.95 0.28
C PHE A 54 13.53 -20.87 1.72
N THR A 55 14.85 -20.97 1.90
CA THR A 55 15.56 -20.91 3.20
C THR A 55 16.51 -19.73 3.34
N ASP A 56 16.69 -18.95 2.27
CA ASP A 56 17.55 -17.77 2.19
C ASP A 56 16.68 -16.61 1.67
N ARG A 57 16.86 -16.19 0.40
CA ARG A 57 16.14 -15.05 -0.19
C ARG A 57 15.25 -15.45 -1.36
N MET A 58 14.11 -14.79 -1.47
CA MET A 58 13.24 -14.78 -2.65
C MET A 58 13.27 -13.35 -3.24
N LEU A 59 13.93 -13.21 -4.38
CA LEU A 59 14.26 -11.92 -5.01
C LEU A 59 13.10 -11.37 -5.88
N PRO A 60 13.11 -10.08 -6.26
CA PRO A 60 12.18 -9.52 -7.25
C PRO A 60 12.00 -10.40 -8.51
N GLY A 61 10.74 -10.67 -8.84
CA GLY A 61 10.33 -11.55 -9.94
C GLY A 61 10.42 -13.04 -9.64
N GLN A 62 10.76 -13.47 -8.42
CA GLN A 62 10.79 -14.88 -8.02
C GLN A 62 9.51 -15.31 -7.31
N CYS A 63 9.19 -16.60 -7.40
CA CYS A 63 7.98 -17.14 -6.81
C CYS A 63 8.10 -18.60 -6.35
N LEU A 64 7.38 -18.93 -5.29
CA LEU A 64 6.99 -20.29 -4.97
C LEU A 64 5.75 -20.66 -5.79
N GLN A 65 5.67 -21.89 -6.29
CA GLN A 65 4.53 -22.39 -7.04
C GLN A 65 4.13 -23.78 -6.53
N ASN A 66 2.84 -24.02 -6.29
CA ASN A 66 2.33 -25.33 -5.89
C ASN A 66 0.88 -25.53 -6.37
N GLY A 67 0.66 -26.44 -7.31
CA GLY A 67 -0.65 -26.62 -7.94
C GLY A 67 -1.16 -25.34 -8.60
N GLY A 68 -2.37 -24.91 -8.24
CA GLY A 68 -2.95 -23.64 -8.71
C GLY A 68 -2.52 -22.40 -7.93
N TYR A 69 -1.62 -22.53 -6.97
CA TYR A 69 -1.21 -21.46 -6.05
C TYR A 69 0.20 -20.95 -6.33
N ARG A 70 0.41 -19.66 -6.08
CA ARG A 70 1.68 -18.97 -6.34
C ARG A 70 1.93 -17.87 -5.32
N PHE A 71 3.10 -17.88 -4.70
CA PHE A 71 3.54 -16.86 -3.73
C PHE A 71 4.75 -16.14 -4.30
N GLU A 72 4.62 -14.86 -4.60
CA GLU A 72 5.50 -14.15 -5.53
C GLU A 72 5.99 -12.81 -4.98
N MET A 73 7.30 -12.63 -4.98
CA MET A 73 7.96 -11.34 -4.71
C MET A 73 7.99 -10.57 -6.04
N GLN A 74 7.09 -9.61 -6.22
CA GLN A 74 6.96 -8.86 -7.47
C GLN A 74 8.04 -7.78 -7.62
N TYR A 75 8.21 -7.29 -8.85
CA TYR A 75 9.20 -6.26 -9.16
C TYR A 75 8.89 -4.88 -8.58
N ASP A 76 7.61 -4.60 -8.29
CA ASP A 76 7.10 -3.35 -7.71
C ASP A 76 7.26 -3.26 -6.18
N GLY A 77 7.76 -4.33 -5.56
CA GLY A 77 7.93 -4.45 -4.11
C GLY A 77 6.82 -5.21 -3.37
N ASN A 78 5.78 -5.69 -4.06
CA ASN A 78 4.67 -6.41 -3.43
C ASN A 78 4.94 -7.92 -3.30
N LEU A 79 4.73 -8.49 -2.11
CA LEU A 79 4.75 -9.95 -1.92
C LEU A 79 3.30 -10.45 -1.89
N VAL A 80 2.91 -11.26 -2.87
CA VAL A 80 1.49 -11.58 -3.13
C VAL A 80 1.26 -13.08 -3.23
N LEU A 81 0.18 -13.55 -2.62
CA LEU A 81 -0.34 -14.91 -2.75
C LEU A 81 -1.51 -14.92 -3.73
N TYR A 82 -1.40 -15.76 -4.75
CA TYR A 82 -2.39 -15.98 -5.81
C TYR A 82 -2.98 -17.39 -5.74
N SER A 83 -4.25 -17.51 -6.12
CA SER A 83 -4.91 -18.77 -6.51
C SER A 83 -5.54 -18.59 -7.89
N GLY A 84 -5.16 -19.41 -8.87
CA GLY A 84 -5.70 -19.34 -10.24
C GLY A 84 -5.52 -17.98 -10.92
N GLY A 85 -4.47 -17.22 -10.57
CA GLY A 85 -4.24 -15.85 -11.05
C GLY A 85 -4.99 -14.75 -10.29
N ARG A 86 -5.91 -15.08 -9.37
CA ARG A 86 -6.56 -14.11 -8.47
C ARG A 86 -5.71 -13.94 -7.20
N ALA A 87 -5.31 -12.71 -6.88
CA ALA A 87 -4.70 -12.38 -5.60
C ALA A 87 -5.69 -12.65 -4.45
N CYS A 88 -5.24 -13.36 -3.42
CA CYS A 88 -6.01 -13.66 -2.22
C CYS A 88 -5.43 -12.97 -0.97
N TRP A 89 -4.12 -12.70 -0.97
CA TRP A 89 -3.43 -11.87 0.02
C TRP A 89 -2.27 -11.13 -0.64
N ALA A 90 -1.95 -9.93 -0.16
CA ALA A 90 -0.79 -9.15 -0.56
C ALA A 90 -0.14 -8.51 0.68
N SER A 91 1.16 -8.24 0.64
CA SER A 91 1.82 -7.48 1.69
C SER A 91 1.30 -6.04 1.72
N GLY A 92 1.14 -5.38 0.56
CA GLY A 92 0.96 -3.93 0.52
C GLY A 92 2.29 -3.23 0.81
N THR A 93 3.30 -3.60 0.04
CA THR A 93 4.66 -2.99 0.00
C THR A 93 5.05 -2.60 -1.44
N ASP A 94 4.06 -2.55 -2.32
CA ASP A 94 4.13 -1.97 -3.67
C ASP A 94 4.60 -0.51 -3.65
N GLY A 95 5.20 -0.09 -4.78
CA GLY A 95 5.84 1.22 -4.92
C GLY A 95 7.25 1.30 -4.33
N THR A 96 7.86 0.16 -3.95
CA THR A 96 9.24 0.09 -3.45
C THR A 96 10.06 -0.91 -4.26
N ASP A 97 10.79 -0.42 -5.25
CA ASP A 97 11.62 -1.26 -6.12
C ASP A 97 12.71 -2.03 -5.34
N GLY A 98 13.03 -3.23 -5.84
CA GLY A 98 14.17 -4.03 -5.35
C GLY A 98 13.94 -4.78 -4.04
N VAL A 99 12.73 -4.77 -3.48
CA VAL A 99 12.39 -5.51 -2.25
C VAL A 99 12.51 -7.03 -2.45
N TYR A 100 13.18 -7.69 -1.51
CA TYR A 100 13.27 -9.15 -1.45
C TYR A 100 12.71 -9.68 -0.13
N ALA A 101 12.22 -10.92 -0.14
CA ALA A 101 11.89 -11.63 1.08
C ALA A 101 13.13 -12.40 1.59
N GLU A 102 13.46 -12.31 2.87
CA GLU A 102 14.59 -13.01 3.49
C GLU A 102 14.16 -13.81 4.71
N TYR A 103 14.41 -15.12 4.72
CA TYR A 103 14.09 -16.01 5.83
C TYR A 103 15.21 -15.98 6.89
N SER A 104 14.82 -15.72 8.15
CA SER A 104 15.71 -15.85 9.31
C SER A 104 15.30 -17.06 10.14
N GLY A 105 16.18 -18.05 10.15
CA GLY A 105 16.05 -19.28 10.92
C GLY A 105 16.83 -19.26 12.24
N ASP A 106 16.98 -20.47 12.77
CA ASP A 106 18.05 -21.01 13.62
C ASP A 106 18.93 -20.01 14.40
N TRP A 107 18.92 -20.11 15.73
CA TRP A 107 19.81 -19.42 16.69
C TRP A 107 19.76 -17.88 16.76
N GLN A 108 19.14 -17.20 15.79
CA GLN A 108 18.88 -15.76 15.89
C GLN A 108 17.79 -15.45 16.93
N LEU A 109 17.88 -14.29 17.58
CA LEU A 109 16.80 -13.79 18.43
C LEU A 109 15.54 -13.57 17.59
N ASP A 110 14.37 -13.81 18.18
CA ASP A 110 13.04 -13.72 17.55
C ASP A 110 12.72 -14.70 16.38
N SER A 111 13.65 -15.57 15.97
CA SER A 111 13.39 -16.60 14.95
C SER A 111 12.29 -17.62 15.34
N PRO A 112 11.57 -18.22 14.35
CA PRO A 112 11.72 -18.00 12.91
C PRO A 112 10.89 -16.81 12.43
N PHE A 113 11.37 -16.14 11.39
CA PHE A 113 10.61 -15.14 10.66
C PHE A 113 11.06 -15.06 9.20
N PHE A 114 10.33 -14.31 8.38
CA PHE A 114 10.93 -13.69 7.20
C PHE A 114 10.65 -12.18 7.21
N THR A 115 11.55 -11.39 6.64
CA THR A 115 11.36 -9.95 6.43
C THR A 115 11.16 -9.63 4.96
N LEU A 116 10.57 -8.46 4.69
CA LEU A 116 10.63 -7.78 3.41
C LEU A 116 11.66 -6.67 3.51
N GLU A 117 12.81 -6.86 2.89
CA GLU A 117 13.95 -5.94 2.95
C GLU A 117 14.00 -5.09 1.67
N SER A 118 14.07 -3.77 1.83
CA SER A 118 14.35 -2.83 0.75
C SER A 118 15.81 -2.35 0.78
N PRO A 119 16.32 -1.69 -0.27
CA PRO A 119 17.61 -0.99 -0.23
C PRO A 119 17.72 0.09 0.88
N PHE A 120 16.59 0.48 1.48
CA PHE A 120 16.49 1.48 2.55
C PHE A 120 16.19 0.86 3.93
N GLY A 121 16.10 -0.48 4.02
CA GLY A 121 15.85 -1.24 5.25
C GLY A 121 14.56 -2.06 5.26
N GLU A 122 14.30 -2.67 6.42
CA GLU A 122 13.16 -3.56 6.67
C GLU A 122 11.81 -2.82 6.53
N LEU A 123 10.97 -3.28 5.61
CA LEU A 123 9.61 -2.78 5.44
C LEU A 123 8.63 -3.49 6.37
N ARG A 124 8.76 -4.82 6.52
CA ARG A 124 7.86 -5.69 7.31
C ARG A 124 8.58 -6.95 7.81
N LYS A 125 8.12 -7.50 8.94
CA LYS A 125 8.53 -8.80 9.47
C LYS A 125 7.30 -9.69 9.73
N TYR A 126 7.37 -10.94 9.29
CA TYR A 126 6.33 -11.95 9.47
C TYR A 126 6.87 -13.10 10.31
N ARG A 127 6.28 -13.31 11.50
CA ARG A 127 6.76 -14.30 12.49
C ARG A 127 6.18 -15.68 12.19
N GLY A 128 7.06 -16.70 12.16
CA GLY A 128 6.69 -18.10 12.11
C GLY A 128 6.57 -18.73 13.49
N LYS A 129 6.61 -20.06 13.56
CA LYS A 129 6.66 -20.81 14.82
C LYS A 129 7.58 -22.03 14.69
N TYR A 130 8.36 -22.30 15.73
CA TYR A 130 9.01 -23.59 15.95
C TYR A 130 8.13 -24.51 16.80
N THR A 131 8.22 -25.82 16.57
CA THR A 131 7.68 -26.82 17.49
C THR A 131 8.73 -27.21 18.54
N GLY A 132 8.42 -28.16 19.43
CA GLY A 132 9.22 -28.48 20.62
C GLY A 132 10.71 -28.69 20.35
N LEU A 133 11.04 -29.76 19.61
CA LEU A 133 12.42 -30.13 19.26
C LEU A 133 12.89 -29.57 17.90
N HIS A 134 11.97 -29.20 17.00
CA HIS A 134 12.31 -28.75 15.66
C HIS A 134 12.50 -27.23 15.62
N LYS A 135 13.78 -26.81 15.66
CA LYS A 135 14.23 -25.40 15.67
C LYS A 135 14.78 -24.92 14.32
N THR A 136 14.46 -25.65 13.25
CA THR A 136 14.85 -25.35 11.87
C THR A 136 13.62 -25.14 11.00
N GLY A 137 13.77 -24.57 9.79
CA GLY A 137 12.63 -24.34 8.91
C GLY A 137 12.94 -23.62 7.60
N ASN A 138 11.88 -23.20 6.92
CA ASN A 138 11.89 -22.46 5.67
C ASN A 138 10.63 -21.57 5.59
N VAL A 139 10.50 -20.76 4.54
CA VAL A 139 9.18 -20.32 4.07
C VAL A 139 8.72 -21.28 2.99
N SER A 140 7.50 -21.81 3.07
CA SER A 140 6.98 -22.80 2.12
C SER A 140 5.52 -22.57 1.74
N LEU A 141 5.15 -22.99 0.52
CA LEU A 141 3.80 -22.98 -0.04
C LEU A 141 3.33 -24.42 -0.27
N ASN A 142 2.24 -24.83 0.37
CA ASN A 142 1.68 -26.17 0.21
C ASN A 142 0.61 -26.24 -0.90
N GLY A 143 0.22 -27.47 -1.28
CA GLY A 143 -0.77 -27.71 -2.35
C GLY A 143 -2.21 -27.28 -2.03
N SER A 144 -2.48 -26.87 -0.78
CA SER A 144 -3.75 -26.30 -0.34
C SER A 144 -3.77 -24.76 -0.40
N GLY A 145 -2.68 -24.12 -0.87
CA GLY A 145 -2.59 -22.67 -0.96
C GLY A 145 -2.22 -21.98 0.35
N GLU A 146 -1.66 -22.70 1.31
CA GLU A 146 -1.19 -22.13 2.57
C GLU A 146 0.32 -21.83 2.51
N VAL A 147 0.71 -20.64 2.98
CA VAL A 147 2.09 -20.27 3.22
C VAL A 147 2.42 -20.49 4.69
N TRP A 148 3.54 -21.16 4.95
CA TRP A 148 4.05 -21.51 6.27
C TRP A 148 5.45 -20.92 6.48
N ILE A 149 5.75 -20.52 7.71
CA ILE A 149 7.06 -20.04 8.15
C ILE A 149 7.54 -20.97 9.28
N ALA A 150 8.50 -21.82 8.96
CA ALA A 150 8.80 -23.06 9.68
C ALA A 150 7.51 -23.87 9.92
N TYR A 151 7.06 -24.00 11.17
CA TYR A 151 5.86 -24.74 11.56
C TYR A 151 4.68 -23.82 11.96
N GLY A 152 4.77 -22.53 11.63
CA GLY A 152 3.67 -21.57 11.79
C GLY A 152 2.99 -21.27 10.46
N LYS A 153 1.71 -21.62 10.31
CA LYS A 153 0.90 -21.11 9.20
C LYS A 153 0.86 -19.58 9.28
N PHE A 154 1.21 -18.94 8.18
CA PHE A 154 1.26 -17.48 8.06
C PHE A 154 0.00 -16.94 7.37
N VAL A 155 -0.32 -17.45 6.19
CA VAL A 155 -1.47 -17.00 5.40
C VAL A 155 -1.96 -18.11 4.45
N ASN A 156 -3.14 -17.96 3.87
CA ASN A 156 -3.66 -18.81 2.80
C ASN A 156 -4.63 -18.03 1.90
N CYS A 157 -4.95 -18.63 0.75
CA CYS A 157 -6.20 -18.35 0.04
C CYS A 157 -7.38 -19.14 0.66
#